data_AF-A0A2J8TGF7-F1
#
_entry.id   AF-A0A2J8TGF7-F1
#
_cell.length_a   1.000
_cell.length_b   1.000
_cell.length_c   1.000
_cell.angle_alpha   90.00
_cell.angle_beta   90.00
_cell.angle_gamma   90.00
#
_symmetry.space_group_name_H-M   'P 1'
#
loop_
_entity.id
_entity.type
_entity.pdbx_description
1 polymer ?
#
loop_
_entity_poly.entity_id
_entity_poly.type
_entity_poly.pdbx_seq_one_letter_code
_entity_poly.pdbx_strand_id
1 'polypeptide(L)'
;DRVTFRRIIVKNNAKKRKMFESFIESVPLLKSLEVSERMKIVDVIGEKIYKDGERIITQGEKADSFYIIESGEVSILIRSRLWMYKHSRGFWGPAWTS
;
A
#
# COMPACT_ATOMS: atom_id res chain seq x y z
N ASP A 1 30.64 6.31 -23.67
CA ASP A 1 31.58 6.27 -22.53
C ASP A 1 30.96 5.53 -21.35
N ARG A 2 31.61 4.47 -20.85
CA ARG A 2 31.11 3.59 -19.77
C ARG A 2 31.25 4.23 -18.37
N VAL A 3 32.20 5.15 -18.20
CA VAL A 3 32.47 5.81 -16.91
C VAL A 3 31.36 6.80 -16.57
N THR A 4 30.95 7.61 -17.54
CA THR A 4 29.82 8.55 -17.39
C THR A 4 28.51 7.81 -17.10
N PHE A 5 28.21 6.71 -17.79
CA PHE A 5 26.99 5.92 -17.56
C PHE A 5 26.94 5.31 -16.16
N ARG A 6 28.04 4.71 -15.68
CA ARG A 6 28.14 4.20 -14.30
C ARG A 6 27.93 5.30 -13.27
N ARG A 7 28.52 6.47 -13.49
CA ARG A 7 28.41 7.62 -12.58
C ARG A 7 26.98 8.14 -12.47
N ILE A 8 26.22 8.12 -13.57
CA ILE A 8 24.79 8.48 -13.60
C ILE A 8 23.97 7.48 -12.77
N ILE A 9 24.15 6.18 -12.98
CA ILE A 9 23.41 5.14 -12.25
C ILE A 9 23.66 5.23 -10.74
N VAL A 10 24.93 5.33 -10.31
CA VAL A 10 25.29 5.43 -8.89
C VAL A 10 24.70 6.69 -8.26
N LYS A 11 24.76 7.84 -8.96
CA LYS A 11 24.12 9.08 -8.49
C LYS A 11 22.61 8.93 -8.36
N ASN A 12 21.95 8.27 -9.31
CA ASN A 12 20.51 8.12 -9.29
C ASN A 12 20.05 7.22 -8.13
N ASN A 13 20.76 6.12 -7.87
CA ASN A 13 20.47 5.22 -6.74
C ASN A 13 20.65 5.92 -5.39
N ALA A 14 21.74 6.66 -5.21
CA ALA A 14 21.98 7.42 -3.98
C ALA A 14 20.90 8.50 -3.76
N LYS A 15 20.44 9.15 -4.84
CA LYS A 15 19.34 10.13 -4.76
C LYS A 15 18.03 9.46 -4.37
N LYS A 16 17.67 8.35 -5.01
CA LYS A 16 16.43 7.60 -4.71
C LYS A 16 16.41 7.11 -3.25
N ARG A 17 17.55 6.62 -2.77
CA ARG A 17 17.72 6.20 -1.37
C ARG A 17 17.42 7.33 -0.39
N LYS A 18 17.99 8.52 -0.60
CA LYS A 18 17.74 9.69 0.25
C LYS A 18 16.28 10.14 0.22
N MET A 19 15.61 10.07 -0.93
CA MET A 19 14.19 10.40 -1.03
C MET A 19 13.33 9.46 -0.17
N PHE A 20 13.59 8.14 -0.24
CA PHE A 20 12.87 7.18 0.59
C PHE A 20 13.17 7.33 2.09
N GLU A 21 14.41 7.65 2.46
CA GLU A 21 14.77 7.94 3.85
C GLU A 21 13.95 9.11 4.39
N SER A 22 13.95 10.25 3.69
CA SER A 22 13.14 11.42 4.08
C SER A 22 11.64 11.13 4.10
N PHE A 23 11.14 10.32 3.16
CA PHE A 23 9.74 9.92 3.13
C PHE A 23 9.37 9.07 4.35
N ILE A 24 10.17 8.05 4.68
CA ILE A 24 9.91 7.16 5.82
C ILE A 24 9.97 7.90 7.15
N GLU A 25 10.86 8.89 7.30
CA GLU A 25 10.90 9.76 8.49
C GLU A 25 9.67 10.65 8.63
N SER A 26 9.04 11.03 7.50
CA SER A 26 7.84 11.86 7.51
C SER A 26 6.59 11.10 7.96
N VAL A 27 6.56 9.77 7.77
CA VAL A 27 5.39 8.92 8.06
C VAL A 27 5.20 8.80 9.58
N PRO A 28 4.09 9.33 10.16
CA PRO A 28 3.90 9.34 11.61
C PRO A 28 3.88 7.95 12.24
N LEU A 29 3.35 6.95 11.53
CA LEU A 29 3.27 5.56 11.99
C LEU A 29 4.66 4.92 12.23
N LEU A 30 5.70 5.41 11.53
CA LEU A 30 7.05 4.85 11.60
C LEU A 30 7.97 5.63 12.55
N LYS A 31 7.50 6.74 13.14
CA LYS A 31 8.29 7.58 14.05
C LYS A 31 8.63 6.89 15.37
N SER A 32 7.85 5.89 15.77
CA SER A 32 8.11 5.11 16.99
C SER A 32 9.23 4.09 16.84
N LEU A 33 9.68 3.81 15.60
CA LEU A 33 10.76 2.87 15.32
C LEU A 33 12.12 3.53 15.51
N GLU A 34 13.10 2.75 15.92
CA GLU A 34 14.49 3.22 15.99
C GLU A 34 15.04 3.53 14.59
N VAL A 35 16.08 4.36 14.54
CA VAL A 35 16.77 4.69 13.27
C VAL A 35 17.21 3.41 12.53
N SER A 36 17.75 2.43 13.27
CA SER A 36 18.22 1.16 12.71
C SER A 36 17.09 0.35 12.04
N GLU A 37 15.89 0.35 12.63
CA GLU A 37 14.71 -0.31 12.10
C GLU A 37 14.16 0.43 10.87
N ARG A 38 14.11 1.77 10.91
CA ARG A 38 13.74 2.56 9.74
C ARG A 38 14.68 2.31 8.58
N MET A 39 15.99 2.21 8.81
CA MET A 39 16.96 1.91 7.75
C MET A 39 16.70 0.56 7.08
N LYS A 40 16.31 -0.47 7.85
CA LYS A 40 15.88 -1.76 7.27
C LYS A 40 14.66 -1.61 6.39
N ILE A 41 13.71 -0.74 6.75
CA ILE A 41 12.54 -0.44 5.91
C ILE A 41 12.97 0.25 4.61
N VAL A 42 13.85 1.26 4.70
CA VAL A 42 14.35 1.95 3.50
C VAL A 42 15.11 0.98 2.58
N ASP A 43 15.74 -0.08 3.11
CA ASP A 43 16.44 -1.10 2.32
C ASP A 43 15.50 -1.99 1.51
N VAL A 44 14.30 -2.25 2.03
CA VAL A 44 13.32 -3.14 1.40
C VAL A 44 12.19 -2.40 0.69
N ILE A 45 12.06 -1.08 0.88
CA ILE A 45 10.99 -0.30 0.27
C ILE A 45 11.12 -0.28 -1.25
N GLY A 46 9.99 -0.51 -1.91
CA GLY A 46 9.87 -0.48 -3.37
C GLY A 46 8.75 0.45 -3.79
N GLU A 47 8.94 1.10 -4.93
CA GLU A 47 7.90 1.90 -5.58
C GLU A 47 7.07 0.99 -6.49
N LYS A 48 5.75 1.16 -6.43
CA LYS A 48 4.82 0.48 -7.34
C LYS A 48 3.78 1.47 -7.84
N ILE A 49 3.69 1.60 -9.16
CA ILE A 49 2.77 2.52 -9.83
C ILE A 49 1.52 1.74 -10.24
N TYR A 50 0.36 2.31 -9.93
CA TYR A 50 -0.94 1.76 -10.28
C TYR A 50 -1.65 2.71 -11.25
N LYS A 51 -2.35 2.14 -12.24
CA LYS A 51 -3.19 2.92 -13.16
C LYS A 51 -4.57 3.18 -12.54
N ASP A 52 -5.29 4.14 -13.12
CA ASP A 52 -6.69 4.37 -12.74
C ASP A 52 -7.53 3.08 -12.91
N GLY A 53 -8.37 2.81 -11.92
CA GLY A 53 -9.17 1.58 -11.82
C GLY A 53 -8.39 0.30 -11.43
N GLU A 54 -7.07 0.35 -11.27
CA GLU A 54 -6.28 -0.82 -10.87
C GLU A 54 -6.45 -1.14 -9.37
N ARG A 55 -6.63 -2.41 -9.04
CA ARG A 55 -6.77 -2.85 -7.64
C ARG A 55 -5.39 -2.94 -6.98
N ILE A 56 -5.22 -2.17 -5.90
CA ILE A 56 -4.01 -2.20 -5.07
C ILE A 56 -4.03 -3.41 -4.14
N ILE A 57 -5.12 -3.58 -3.39
CA ILE A 57 -5.38 -4.70 -2.47
C ILE A 57 -6.85 -5.13 -2.55
N THR A 58 -7.12 -6.42 -2.32
CA THR A 58 -8.47 -6.98 -2.30
C THR A 58 -8.83 -7.51 -0.92
N GLN A 59 -10.02 -7.16 -0.43
CA GLN A 59 -10.52 -7.66 0.85
C GLN A 59 -10.67 -9.20 0.85
N GLY A 60 -10.12 -9.85 1.88
CA GLY A 60 -10.19 -11.30 2.06
C GLY A 60 -9.05 -12.07 1.39
N GLU A 61 -8.22 -11.41 0.59
CA GLU A 61 -6.98 -12.00 0.10
C GLU A 61 -5.88 -11.91 1.16
N LYS A 62 -4.93 -12.86 1.10
CA LYS A 62 -3.76 -12.85 1.99
C LYS A 62 -2.89 -11.64 1.66
N ALA A 63 -2.64 -10.79 2.64
CA ALA A 63 -1.72 -9.66 2.50
C ALA A 63 -0.33 -10.05 3.03
N ASP A 64 0.69 -9.97 2.18
CA ASP A 64 2.09 -10.20 2.55
C ASP A 64 2.93 -8.90 2.50
N SER A 65 2.30 -7.74 2.27
CA SER A 65 2.97 -6.45 2.11
C SER A 65 2.12 -5.30 2.65
N PHE A 66 2.78 -4.24 3.12
CA PHE A 66 2.14 -2.97 3.48
C PHE A 66 2.46 -1.92 2.41
N TYR A 67 1.55 -0.96 2.22
CA TYR A 67 1.67 0.10 1.22
C TYR A 67 1.54 1.46 1.88
N ILE A 68 2.31 2.43 1.39
CA ILE A 68 2.18 3.85 1.76
C ILE A 68 2.02 4.62 0.45
N ILE A 69 1.04 5.52 0.40
CA ILE A 69 0.79 6.34 -0.79
C ILE A 69 1.80 7.48 -0.77
N GLU A 70 2.72 7.47 -1.72
CA GLU A 70 3.66 8.58 -1.94
C GLU A 70 2.98 9.77 -2.64
N SER A 71 2.15 9.48 -3.65
CA SER A 71 1.40 10.48 -4.40
C SER A 71 0.13 9.90 -5.04
N GLY A 72 -0.85 10.76 -5.32
CA GLY A 72 -2.13 10.39 -5.90
C GLY A 72 -3.22 10.16 -4.86
N GLU A 73 -4.37 9.65 -5.32
CA GLU A 73 -5.55 9.37 -4.52
C GLU A 73 -5.96 7.92 -4.69
N VAL A 74 -6.53 7.33 -3.62
CA VAL A 74 -7.06 5.96 -3.65
C VAL A 74 -8.48 5.94 -3.11
N SER A 75 -9.31 5.07 -3.68
CA SER A 75 -10.66 4.80 -3.19
C SER A 75 -10.68 3.48 -2.42
N ILE A 76 -11.28 3.48 -1.24
CA ILE A 76 -11.43 2.29 -0.39
C ILE A 76 -12.87 1.79 -0.50
N LEU A 77 -13.05 0.53 -0.90
CA LEU A 77 -14.35 -0.13 -0.97
C LEU A 77 -14.39 -1.33 -0.01
N ILE A 78 -15.33 -1.31 0.94
CA ILE A 78 -15.55 -2.39 1.89
C ILE A 78 -16.81 -3.16 1.49
N ARG A 79 -16.71 -4.48 1.30
CA ARG A 79 -17.89 -5.33 1.13
C ARG A 79 -18.54 -5.53 2.50
N SER A 80 -19.61 -4.81 2.77
CA SER A 80 -20.47 -5.08 3.93
C SER A 80 -21.17 -6.43 3.73
N ARG A 81 -20.88 -7.41 4.59
CA ARG A 81 -21.61 -8.67 4.64
C ARG A 81 -23.00 -8.39 5.23
N LEU A 82 -24.00 -8.21 4.38
CA LEU A 82 -25.40 -8.36 4.80
C LEU A 82 -25.58 -9.81 5.25
N TRP A 83 -25.87 -10.02 6.54
CA TRP A 83 -26.21 -11.34 7.06
C TRP A 83 -27.52 -11.78 6.42
N MET A 84 -27.42 -12.56 5.34
CA MET A 84 -28.57 -13.28 4.82
C MET A 84 -28.86 -14.42 5.79
N TYR A 85 -29.81 -14.22 6.70
CA TYR A 85 -30.35 -15.30 7.51
C TYR A 85 -31.01 -16.32 6.57
N LYS A 86 -30.41 -17.50 6.44
CA LYS A 86 -31.00 -18.61 5.71
C LYS A 86 -32.10 -19.21 6.57
N HIS A 87 -33.35 -18.78 6.36
CA HIS A 87 -34.49 -19.53 6.89
C HIS A 87 -34.68 -20.80 6.03
N SER A 88 -34.79 -21.95 6.68
CA SER A 88 -34.85 -23.28 6.03
C SER A 88 -36.14 -23.54 5.27
N ARG A 89 -37.06 -22.57 5.19
CA ARG A 89 -38.23 -22.57 4.31
C ARG A 89 -38.37 -21.17 3.71
N GLY A 90 -38.51 -21.12 2.40
CA GLY A 90 -38.12 -19.98 1.57
C GLY A 90 -38.86 -18.66 1.81
N PHE A 91 -38.15 -17.57 1.57
CA PHE A 91 -38.54 -16.37 0.82
C PHE A 91 -37.29 -15.46 0.76
N TRP A 92 -37.07 -14.74 -0.35
CA TRP A 92 -35.95 -13.80 -0.49
C TRP A 92 -36.49 -12.37 -0.52
N GLY A 93 -36.27 -11.59 0.53
CA GLY A 93 -36.66 -10.17 0.58
C GLY A 93 -35.89 -9.37 1.64
N PRO A 94 -35.67 -8.06 1.45
CA PRO A 94 -34.95 -7.21 2.41
C PRO A 94 -35.78 -6.97 3.68
N ALA A 95 -35.11 -7.00 4.83
CA ALA A 95 -35.69 -7.03 6.19
C ALA A 95 -36.36 -5.72 6.66
N TRP A 96 -36.72 -4.81 5.77
CA TRP A 96 -37.34 -3.51 6.10
C TRP A 96 -38.67 -3.34 5.35
N THR A 97 -39.65 -4.16 5.70
CA THR A 97 -41.08 -3.86 5.51
C THR A 97 -41.86 -4.37 6.71
N SER A 98 -41.86 -3.59 7.79
CA SER A 98 -42.91 -3.53 8.80
C SER A 98 -42.78 -2.21 9.54
#